data_AF-A0A373WB83-F1
#
_entry.id   AF-A0A373WB83-F1
#
_cell.length_a   1.000
_cell.length_b   1.000
_cell.length_c   1.000
_cell.angle_alpha   90.00
_cell.angle_beta   90.00
_cell.angle_gamma   90.00
#
_symmetry.space_group_name_H-M   'P 1'
#
loop_
_entity.id
_entity.type
_entity.pdbx_description
1 polymer ?
#
loop_
_entity_poly.entity_id
_entity_poly.type
_entity_poly.pdbx_seq_one_letter_code
_entity_poly.pdbx_strand_id
1 'polypeptide(L)'
;MLIGNPYKFAVLFDRVADWNNSIKDNNGLFALCIDGKLFPDVVINAVVPVSIYDIKESLIGIPVNEMIYNMDTDILFKSLYKLVFPDVDNNDDNDYRYLLATSDLTDIDNLVFAVEGKGMVRILAAKLEYDVAESTHIFDKSAITEVILDKNEVNQIIREIEKAIGEFEG
;
A
#
# COMPACT_ATOMS: atom_id res chain seq x y z
N MET A 1 11.17 -4.62 12.39
CA MET A 1 11.73 -5.16 11.11
C MET A 1 11.54 -4.17 9.96
N LEU A 2 12.49 -4.10 9.03
CA LEU A 2 12.43 -3.29 7.81
C LEU A 2 12.84 -4.16 6.62
N ILE A 3 11.96 -4.28 5.62
CA ILE A 3 12.17 -5.08 4.41
C ILE A 3 12.14 -4.17 3.19
N GLY A 4 13.13 -4.25 2.29
CA GLY A 4 13.28 -3.36 1.14
C GLY A 4 14.15 -2.13 1.41
N ASN A 5 13.97 -1.07 0.60
CA ASN A 5 14.73 0.17 0.69
C ASN A 5 13.80 1.36 1.00
N PRO A 6 13.93 2.02 2.15
CA PRO A 6 13.01 3.10 2.54
C PRO A 6 13.07 4.32 1.62
N TYR A 7 14.16 4.54 0.89
CA TYR A 7 14.26 5.60 -0.15
C TYR A 7 13.64 5.20 -1.49
N LYS A 8 13.13 3.97 -1.60
CA LYS A 8 12.34 3.49 -2.73
C LYS A 8 11.01 2.96 -2.20
N PHE A 9 10.93 1.66 -1.95
CA PHE A 9 9.80 1.01 -1.30
C PHE A 9 10.32 0.07 -0.21
N ALA A 10 9.73 0.16 0.98
CA ALA A 10 9.97 -0.77 2.06
C ALA A 10 8.72 -1.01 2.91
N VAL A 11 8.67 -2.15 3.58
CA VAL A 11 7.65 -2.48 4.58
C VAL A 11 8.32 -2.41 5.96
N LEU A 12 7.83 -1.52 6.81
CA LEU A 12 8.27 -1.34 8.19
C LEU A 12 7.19 -1.92 9.11
N PHE A 13 7.57 -2.88 9.94
CA PHE A 13 6.65 -3.49 10.89
C PHE A 13 7.38 -4.02 12.09
N ASP A 14 6.75 -4.02 13.26
CA ASP A 14 7.32 -4.65 14.44
C ASP A 14 6.23 -5.01 15.45
N ARG A 15 6.41 -6.12 16.16
CA ARG A 15 5.49 -6.50 17.23
C ARG A 15 5.76 -5.63 18.45
N VAL A 16 4.72 -5.04 19.03
CA VAL A 16 4.85 -4.20 20.23
C VAL A 16 4.35 -4.99 21.43
N ALA A 17 5.26 -5.42 22.32
CA ALA A 17 4.93 -6.32 23.43
C ALA A 17 3.75 -5.83 24.29
N ASP A 18 3.71 -4.53 24.60
CA ASP A 18 2.67 -3.93 25.45
C ASP A 18 1.28 -3.84 24.79
N TRP A 19 1.18 -4.10 23.48
CA TRP A 19 -0.10 -4.11 22.75
C TRP A 19 -0.75 -5.50 22.67
N ASN A 20 -0.17 -6.47 23.39
CA ASN A 20 -0.52 -7.88 23.27
C ASN A 20 -0.77 -8.46 24.66
N ASN A 21 -1.93 -9.09 24.85
CA ASN A 21 -2.28 -9.75 26.11
C ASN A 21 -1.66 -11.16 26.20
N SER A 22 -1.37 -11.76 25.05
CA SER A 22 -0.76 -13.07 24.90
C SER A 22 0.44 -13.02 23.95
N ILE A 23 1.36 -13.98 24.09
CA ILE A 23 2.44 -14.18 23.11
C ILE A 23 1.92 -14.56 21.72
N LYS A 24 0.68 -15.08 21.63
CA LYS A 24 0.01 -15.42 20.37
C LYS A 24 -0.61 -14.21 19.68
N ASP A 25 -0.80 -13.11 20.42
CA ASP A 25 -1.25 -11.87 19.82
C ASP A 25 -0.04 -11.23 19.13
N ASN A 26 -0.26 -10.73 17.92
CA ASN A 26 0.78 -10.15 17.07
C ASN A 26 0.43 -8.71 16.65
N ASN A 27 -0.18 -7.96 17.56
CA ASN A 27 -0.40 -6.54 17.39
C ASN A 27 0.93 -5.79 17.42
N GLY A 28 1.03 -4.76 16.59
CA GLY A 28 2.27 -4.03 16.45
C GLY A 28 2.15 -2.83 15.53
N LEU A 29 3.29 -2.23 15.24
CA LEU A 29 3.40 -1.13 14.29
C LEU A 29 3.48 -1.69 12.87
N PHE A 30 2.91 -0.96 11.93
CA PHE A 30 2.98 -1.25 10.50
C PHE A 30 2.96 0.07 9.72
N ALA A 31 3.85 0.20 8.74
CA ALA A 31 3.90 1.32 7.81
C ALA A 31 4.59 0.90 6.50
N LEU A 32 4.22 1.57 5.41
CA LEU A 32 4.95 1.53 4.15
C LEU A 32 5.90 2.73 4.08
N CYS A 33 7.12 2.51 3.61
CA CYS A 33 8.07 3.57 3.29
C CYS A 33 8.10 3.76 1.77
N ILE A 34 7.80 4.97 1.29
CA ILE A 34 7.75 5.29 -0.15
C ILE A 34 8.49 6.61 -0.35
N ASP A 35 9.58 6.58 -1.11
CA ASP A 35 10.48 7.73 -1.34
C ASP A 35 10.91 8.45 -0.03
N GLY A 36 11.24 7.68 0.99
CA GLY A 36 11.66 8.18 2.30
C GLY A 36 10.53 8.70 3.19
N LYS A 37 9.27 8.67 2.74
CA LYS A 37 8.09 9.03 3.54
C LYS A 37 7.40 7.81 4.11
N LEU A 38 6.81 7.95 5.30
CA LEU A 38 6.04 6.90 5.95
C LEU A 38 4.54 7.05 5.65
N PHE A 39 3.89 5.92 5.40
CA PHE A 39 2.44 5.78 5.24
C PHE A 39 1.96 4.66 6.19
N PRO A 40 1.34 5.00 7.33
CA PRO A 40 1.00 6.35 7.75
C PRO A 40 2.23 7.08 8.31
N ASP A 41 2.13 8.40 8.37
CA ASP A 41 3.11 9.27 9.06
C ASP A 41 2.89 9.34 10.57
N VAL A 42 1.90 8.59 11.07
CA VAL A 42 1.53 8.45 12.47
C VAL A 42 1.56 6.98 12.87
N VAL A 43 1.78 6.71 14.15
CA VAL A 43 1.79 5.35 14.68
C VAL A 43 0.35 4.83 14.75
N ILE A 44 0.12 3.66 14.15
CA ILE A 44 -1.15 2.91 14.22
C ILE A 44 -0.92 1.52 14.83
N ASN A 45 -1.99 0.94 15.35
CA ASN A 45 -2.03 -0.47 15.74
C ASN A 45 -2.46 -1.30 14.54
N ALA A 46 -1.72 -2.36 14.24
CA ALA A 46 -2.03 -3.31 13.18
C ALA A 46 -1.81 -4.74 13.67
N VAL A 47 -2.55 -5.70 13.11
CA VAL A 47 -2.27 -7.12 13.29
C VAL A 47 -1.16 -7.50 12.32
N VAL A 48 0.09 -7.41 12.77
CA VAL A 48 1.29 -7.42 11.92
C VAL A 48 1.31 -8.57 10.89
N PRO A 49 1.04 -9.84 11.25
CA PRO A 49 1.05 -10.95 10.29
C PRO A 49 0.01 -10.83 9.18
N VAL A 50 -1.15 -10.22 9.48
CA VAL A 50 -2.21 -9.98 8.50
C VAL A 50 -1.75 -8.89 7.55
N SER A 51 -1.30 -7.74 8.07
CA SER A 51 -0.89 -6.61 7.25
C SER A 51 0.29 -6.96 6.32
N ILE A 52 1.30 -7.71 6.80
CA ILE A 52 2.41 -8.14 5.94
C ILE A 52 1.99 -9.18 4.90
N TYR A 53 1.04 -10.06 5.23
CA TYR A 53 0.50 -11.04 4.29
C TYR A 53 -0.26 -10.34 3.16
N ASP A 54 -1.11 -9.38 3.50
CA ASP A 54 -1.89 -8.61 2.52
C ASP A 54 -0.98 -7.82 1.58
N ILE A 55 0.06 -7.16 2.09
CA ILE A 55 1.05 -6.48 1.23
C ILE A 55 1.72 -7.47 0.27
N LYS A 56 2.12 -8.65 0.75
CA LYS A 56 2.76 -9.65 -0.10
C LYS A 56 1.82 -10.09 -1.23
N GLU A 57 0.55 -10.39 -0.92
CA GLU A 57 -0.44 -10.77 -1.93
C GLU A 57 -0.70 -9.63 -2.92
N SER A 58 -0.83 -8.38 -2.45
CA SER A 58 -0.96 -7.20 -3.32
C SER A 58 0.25 -7.00 -4.23
N LEU A 59 1.49 -7.18 -3.75
CA LEU A 59 2.70 -7.09 -4.57
C LEU A 59 2.78 -8.18 -5.65
N ILE A 60 2.31 -9.40 -5.34
CA ILE A 60 2.20 -10.50 -6.30
C ILE A 60 1.14 -10.19 -7.37
N GLY A 61 0.01 -9.62 -6.94
CA GLY A 61 -1.18 -9.39 -7.74
C GLY A 61 -1.20 -8.11 -8.58
N ILE A 62 -0.14 -7.30 -8.57
CA ILE A 62 -0.08 -6.01 -9.29
C ILE A 62 -0.47 -6.19 -10.77
N PRO A 63 -1.53 -5.53 -11.27
CA PRO A 63 -1.96 -5.64 -12.65
C PRO A 63 -0.97 -4.99 -13.62
N VAL A 64 -0.80 -5.62 -14.78
CA VAL A 64 -0.14 -4.99 -15.95
C VAL A 64 -1.18 -4.19 -16.73
N ASN A 65 -0.97 -2.87 -16.84
CA ASN A 65 -1.84 -1.99 -17.61
C ASN A 65 -1.06 -0.83 -18.23
N GLU A 66 -0.60 -1.01 -19.47
CA GLU A 66 0.19 -0.01 -20.20
C GLU A 66 -0.54 1.31 -20.40
N MET A 67 -1.86 1.30 -20.58
CA MET A 67 -2.61 2.54 -20.81
C MET A 67 -2.56 3.44 -19.57
N ILE A 68 -2.89 2.87 -18.42
CA ILE A 68 -2.91 3.58 -17.15
C ILE A 68 -1.49 3.91 -16.71
N TYR A 69 -0.56 2.97 -16.82
CA TYR A 69 0.85 3.16 -16.50
C TYR A 69 1.47 4.38 -17.19
N ASN A 70 1.03 4.73 -18.40
CA ASN A 70 1.58 5.85 -19.16
C ASN A 70 0.98 7.23 -18.84
N MET A 71 0.02 7.30 -17.90
CA MET A 71 -0.58 8.57 -17.49
C MET A 71 0.36 9.40 -16.59
N ASP A 72 0.19 10.72 -16.59
CA ASP A 72 0.88 11.59 -15.63
C ASP A 72 0.46 11.25 -14.19
N THR A 73 1.36 11.44 -13.21
CA THR A 73 1.20 11.00 -11.81
C THR A 73 -0.15 11.36 -11.17
N ASP A 74 -0.63 12.59 -11.37
CA ASP A 74 -1.91 13.05 -10.81
C ASP A 74 -3.14 12.46 -11.49
N ILE A 75 -3.06 12.23 -12.80
CA ILE A 75 -4.11 11.55 -13.57
C ILE A 75 -4.11 10.07 -13.19
N LEU A 76 -2.94 9.44 -13.15
CA LEU A 76 -2.75 8.06 -12.76
C LEU A 76 -3.36 7.78 -11.38
N PHE A 77 -3.00 8.56 -10.37
CA PHE A 77 -3.48 8.35 -9.01
C PHE A 77 -5.02 8.41 -8.94
N LYS A 78 -5.64 9.39 -9.60
CA LYS A 78 -7.10 9.52 -9.68
C LYS A 78 -7.74 8.36 -10.46
N SER A 79 -7.11 7.91 -11.53
CA SER A 79 -7.59 6.77 -12.32
C SER A 79 -7.55 5.48 -11.51
N LEU A 80 -6.46 5.21 -10.77
CA LEU A 80 -6.37 4.05 -9.88
C LEU A 80 -7.39 4.13 -8.74
N TYR A 81 -7.55 5.30 -8.13
CA TYR A 81 -8.58 5.54 -7.12
C TYR A 81 -9.96 5.15 -7.63
N LYS A 82 -10.35 5.59 -8.83
CA LYS A 82 -11.66 5.29 -9.42
C LYS A 82 -11.86 3.83 -9.79
N LEU A 83 -10.79 3.09 -10.07
CA LEU A 83 -10.86 1.64 -10.28
C LEU A 83 -11.09 0.90 -8.98
N VAL A 84 -10.46 1.34 -7.89
CA VAL A 84 -10.59 0.70 -6.59
C VAL A 84 -11.91 1.08 -5.90
N PHE A 85 -12.30 2.36 -6.01
CA PHE A 85 -13.47 2.96 -5.40
C PHE A 85 -14.35 3.62 -6.49
N PRO A 86 -15.03 2.83 -7.33
CA PRO A 86 -15.89 3.37 -8.38
C PRO A 86 -17.09 4.13 -7.79
N ASP A 87 -17.61 5.09 -8.56
CA ASP A 87 -18.84 5.79 -8.20
C ASP A 87 -20.01 4.79 -8.19
N VAL A 88 -20.79 4.79 -7.11
CA VAL A 88 -21.90 3.84 -6.88
C VAL A 88 -22.91 3.85 -8.04
N ASP A 89 -23.08 5.00 -8.70
CA ASP A 89 -24.04 5.19 -9.79
C ASP A 89 -23.63 4.52 -11.11
N ASN A 90 -22.34 4.20 -11.30
CA ASN A 90 -21.84 3.66 -12.56
C ASN A 90 -21.97 2.13 -12.66
N ASN A 91 -22.31 1.44 -11.57
CA ASN A 91 -22.42 -0.03 -11.50
C ASN A 91 -21.13 -0.75 -12.00
N ASP A 92 -19.99 -0.10 -11.81
CA ASP A 92 -18.66 -0.66 -12.11
C ASP A 92 -18.19 -1.51 -10.91
N ASP A 93 -17.57 -2.65 -11.21
CA ASP A 93 -16.95 -3.50 -10.18
C ASP A 93 -15.66 -2.86 -9.65
N ASN A 94 -15.44 -2.92 -8.34
CA ASN A 94 -14.16 -2.54 -7.74
C ASN A 94 -13.02 -3.44 -8.22
N ASP A 95 -11.84 -2.86 -8.47
CA ASP A 95 -10.62 -3.62 -8.79
C ASP A 95 -9.52 -3.37 -7.74
N TYR A 96 -9.64 -4.07 -6.61
CA TYR A 96 -8.67 -3.98 -5.50
C TYR A 96 -7.27 -4.49 -5.85
N ARG A 97 -7.03 -5.09 -7.02
CA ARG A 97 -5.67 -5.51 -7.41
C ARG A 97 -4.73 -4.31 -7.56
N TYR A 98 -5.27 -3.13 -7.82
CA TYR A 98 -4.49 -1.89 -7.87
C TYR A 98 -4.21 -1.31 -6.48
N LEU A 99 -4.87 -1.79 -5.41
CA LEU A 99 -4.68 -1.33 -4.04
C LEU A 99 -3.53 -2.09 -3.36
N LEU A 100 -2.49 -1.36 -2.98
CA LEU A 100 -1.34 -1.86 -2.23
C LEU A 100 -1.41 -1.48 -0.74
N ALA A 101 -2.40 -0.73 -0.31
CA ALA A 101 -2.61 -0.40 1.11
C ALA A 101 -3.42 -1.48 1.83
N THR A 102 -3.12 -1.70 3.12
CA THR A 102 -3.94 -2.55 4.01
C THR A 102 -5.13 -1.75 4.56
N SER A 103 -6.12 -2.44 5.15
CA SER A 103 -7.25 -1.76 5.80
C SER A 103 -6.80 -0.78 6.88
N ASP A 104 -5.77 -1.13 7.65
CA ASP A 104 -5.21 -0.27 8.71
C ASP A 104 -4.72 1.09 8.17
N LEU A 105 -4.32 1.15 6.89
CA LEU A 105 -3.92 2.38 6.22
C LEU A 105 -5.12 3.11 5.61
N THR A 106 -5.99 2.38 4.91
CA THR A 106 -7.14 2.99 4.23
C THR A 106 -8.17 3.56 5.21
N ASP A 107 -8.28 2.99 6.41
CA ASP A 107 -9.17 3.49 7.47
C ASP A 107 -8.78 4.89 8.00
N ILE A 108 -7.56 5.34 7.70
CA ILE A 108 -7.07 6.69 8.01
C ILE A 108 -6.58 7.41 6.76
N ASP A 109 -7.24 7.14 5.63
CA ASP A 109 -7.09 7.83 4.34
C ASP A 109 -5.66 7.77 3.74
N ASN A 110 -4.84 6.82 4.18
CA ASN A 110 -3.53 6.55 3.58
C ASN A 110 -3.71 5.54 2.44
N LEU A 111 -3.77 6.08 1.22
CA LEU A 111 -4.01 5.30 0.02
C LEU A 111 -2.69 5.02 -0.68
N VAL A 112 -2.45 3.75 -1.01
CA VAL A 112 -1.28 3.30 -1.77
C VAL A 112 -1.76 2.43 -2.92
N PHE A 113 -1.38 2.80 -4.14
CA PHE A 113 -1.74 2.08 -5.35
C PHE A 113 -0.50 1.60 -6.11
N ALA A 114 -0.65 0.54 -6.90
CA ALA A 114 0.42 0.03 -7.75
C ALA A 114 -0.09 -0.41 -9.13
N VAL A 115 0.73 -0.19 -10.15
CA VAL A 115 0.49 -0.67 -11.52
C VAL A 115 1.80 -1.04 -12.20
N GLU A 116 1.78 -2.11 -12.99
CA GLU A 116 2.91 -2.54 -13.81
C GLU A 116 2.73 -2.09 -15.26
N GLY A 117 3.84 -1.68 -15.88
CA GLY A 117 3.94 -1.36 -17.30
C GLY A 117 5.39 -1.14 -17.70
N LYS A 118 5.71 -1.42 -18.97
CA LYS A 118 7.07 -1.31 -19.53
C LYS A 118 8.12 -2.11 -18.74
N GLY A 119 7.72 -3.20 -18.09
CA GLY A 119 8.59 -4.03 -17.23
C GLY A 119 8.96 -3.39 -15.89
N MET A 120 8.34 -2.29 -15.52
CA MET A 120 8.55 -1.57 -14.26
C MET A 120 7.23 -1.47 -13.49
N VAL A 121 7.32 -1.25 -12.18
CA VAL A 121 6.17 -1.05 -11.29
C VAL A 121 6.18 0.39 -10.79
N ARG A 122 5.06 1.11 -10.98
CA ARG A 122 4.81 2.41 -10.35
C ARG A 122 4.02 2.19 -9.08
N ILE A 123 4.53 2.71 -7.96
CA ILE A 123 3.83 2.74 -6.67
C ILE A 123 3.58 4.20 -6.32
N LEU A 124 2.33 4.53 -6.02
CA LEU A 124 1.91 5.88 -5.67
C LEU A 124 1.21 5.88 -4.32
N ALA A 125 1.52 6.84 -3.47
CA ALA A 125 0.91 6.98 -2.16
C ALA A 125 0.54 8.43 -1.84
N ALA A 126 -0.59 8.59 -1.16
CA ALA A 126 -1.00 9.86 -0.59
C ALA A 126 -1.86 9.62 0.65
N LYS A 127 -1.73 10.51 1.63
CA LYS A 127 -2.75 10.71 2.65
C LYS A 127 -3.71 11.76 2.13
N LEU A 128 -4.96 11.40 1.94
CA LEU A 128 -5.98 12.31 1.44
C LEU A 128 -6.86 12.84 2.57
N GLU A 129 -7.54 13.95 2.30
CA GLU A 129 -8.63 14.43 3.15
C GLU A 129 -9.95 13.94 2.57
N TYR A 130 -10.80 13.34 3.41
CA TYR A 130 -12.14 12.92 3.01
C TYR A 130 -13.13 14.09 3.12
N ASP A 131 -13.73 14.46 1.99
CA ASP A 131 -14.85 15.40 1.93
C ASP A 131 -16.15 14.65 2.21
N VAL A 132 -16.65 14.82 3.44
CA VAL A 132 -17.91 14.20 3.90
C VAL A 132 -19.12 14.68 3.09
N ALA A 133 -19.12 15.92 2.59
CA ALA A 133 -20.27 16.47 1.88
C ALA A 133 -20.40 15.85 0.48
N GLU A 134 -19.28 15.69 -0.22
CA GLU A 134 -19.21 15.10 -1.55
C GLU A 134 -18.97 13.58 -1.52
N SER A 135 -18.82 13.01 -0.32
CA SER A 135 -18.55 11.58 -0.08
C SER A 135 -17.34 11.06 -0.87
N THR A 136 -16.30 11.89 -1.01
CA THR A 136 -15.12 11.59 -1.83
C THR A 136 -13.86 12.21 -1.24
N HIS A 137 -12.69 11.85 -1.78
CA HIS A 137 -11.43 12.42 -1.33
C HIS A 137 -11.03 13.68 -2.12
N ILE A 138 -10.44 14.64 -1.42
CA ILE A 138 -9.85 15.84 -2.02
C ILE A 138 -8.48 15.48 -2.58
N PHE A 139 -8.30 15.66 -3.89
CA PHE A 139 -7.06 15.32 -4.56
C PHE A 139 -6.12 16.53 -4.66
N ASP A 140 -5.00 16.46 -3.95
CA ASP A 140 -3.87 17.35 -4.12
C ASP A 140 -2.67 16.61 -4.73
N LYS A 141 -2.22 17.07 -5.90
CA LYS A 141 -1.02 16.53 -6.56
C LYS A 141 0.22 16.64 -5.68
N SER A 142 0.32 17.66 -4.84
CA SER A 142 1.50 17.90 -3.99
C SER A 142 1.65 16.86 -2.86
N ALA A 143 0.55 16.19 -2.50
CA ALA A 143 0.54 15.12 -1.50
C ALA A 143 0.98 13.76 -2.07
N ILE A 144 0.93 13.59 -3.40
CA ILE A 144 1.25 12.31 -4.05
C ILE A 144 2.76 12.08 -4.06
N THR A 145 3.15 10.93 -3.53
CA THR A 145 4.52 10.42 -3.54
C THR A 145 4.59 9.23 -4.48
N GLU A 146 5.60 9.18 -5.34
CA GLU A 146 5.72 8.16 -6.37
C GLU A 146 7.12 7.58 -6.42
N VAL A 147 7.19 6.26 -6.59
CA VAL A 147 8.43 5.55 -6.91
C VAL A 147 8.22 4.58 -8.06
N ILE A 148 9.31 4.32 -8.78
CA ILE A 148 9.36 3.35 -9.88
C ILE A 148 10.38 2.28 -9.50
N LEU A 149 9.96 1.01 -9.56
CA LEU A 149 10.78 -0.15 -9.22
C LEU A 149 10.93 -1.07 -10.42
N ASP A 150 12.08 -1.71 -10.55
CA ASP A 150 12.20 -2.89 -11.42
C ASP A 150 11.48 -4.10 -10.80
N LYS A 151 10.96 -4.99 -11.65
CA LYS A 151 10.22 -6.18 -11.17
C LYS A 151 11.08 -7.09 -10.29
N ASN A 152 12.40 -7.15 -10.48
CA ASN A 152 13.27 -7.91 -9.59
C ASN A 152 13.38 -7.30 -8.19
N GLU A 153 13.30 -5.97 -8.06
CA GLU A 153 13.26 -5.30 -6.75
C GLU A 153 11.97 -5.70 -6.00
N VAL A 154 10.83 -5.69 -6.68
CA VAL A 154 9.54 -6.15 -6.11
C VAL A 154 9.61 -7.62 -5.71
N ASN A 155 10.13 -8.49 -6.59
CA ASN A 155 10.28 -9.92 -6.30
C ASN A 155 11.24 -10.20 -5.13
N GLN A 156 12.26 -9.36 -4.94
CA GLN A 156 13.14 -9.48 -3.78
C GLN A 156 12.39 -9.16 -2.48
N ILE A 157 11.59 -8.10 -2.47
CA ILE A 157 10.79 -7.69 -1.31
C ILE A 157 9.77 -8.77 -0.96
N ILE A 158 9.06 -9.34 -1.95
CA ILE A 158 8.13 -10.46 -1.73
C ILE A 158 8.83 -11.63 -1.02
N ARG A 159 10.00 -12.05 -1.51
CA ARG A 159 10.77 -13.17 -0.91
C ARG A 159 11.26 -12.88 0.52
N GLU A 160 11.52 -11.63 0.84
CA GLU A 160 11.89 -11.23 2.20
C GLU A 160 10.68 -11.21 3.13
N ILE A 161 9.52 -10.74 2.65
CA ILE A 161 8.26 -10.79 3.41
C ILE A 161 7.86 -12.25 3.67
N GLU A 162 7.96 -13.14 2.68
CA GLU A 162 7.66 -14.57 2.85
C GLU A 162 8.48 -15.21 3.97
N LYS A 163 9.77 -14.86 4.09
CA LYS A 163 10.63 -15.33 5.18
C LYS A 163 10.18 -14.80 6.52
N ALA A 164 9.85 -13.50 6.59
CA ALA A 164 9.39 -12.87 7.83
C ALA A 164 8.04 -13.44 8.31
N ILE A 165 7.12 -13.76 7.39
CA ILE A 165 5.85 -14.43 7.74
C ILE A 165 6.11 -15.77 8.42
N GLY A 166 7.07 -16.56 7.91
CA GLY A 166 7.45 -17.84 8.52
C GLY A 166 7.99 -17.72 9.96
N GLU A 167 8.46 -16.55 10.38
CA GLU A 167 8.89 -16.28 11.77
C GLU A 167 7.70 -16.10 12.73
N PHE A 168 6.52 -15.74 12.23
CA PHE A 168 5.29 -15.63 13.04
C PHE A 168 4.53 -16.95 13.18
N GLU A 169 4.83 -17.94 12.33
CA GLU A 169 4.20 -19.28 12.35
C GLU A 169 4.94 -20.28 13.24
N GLY A 170 6.17 -19.98 13.67
CA GLY A 170 7.01 -20.82 14.53
C GLY A 170 6.87 -20.53 16.03
#